data_AF-A0A099KUK2-F1
#
_entry.id   AF-A0A099KUK2-F1
#
_cell.length_a   1.000
_cell.length_b   1.000
_cell.length_c   1.000
_cell.angle_alpha   90.00
_cell.angle_beta   90.00
_cell.angle_gamma   90.00
#
_symmetry.space_group_name_H-M   'P 1'
#
loop_
_entity.id
_entity.type
_entity.pdbx_description
1 polymer ?
#
loop_
_entity_poly.entity_id
_entity_poly.type
_entity_poly.pdbx_seq_one_letter_code
_entity_poly.pdbx_strand_id
1 'polypeptide(L)'
;ITGNTAQDITLGTDIARIETLNAQVGTNTLRGENATNDWNITAANTGTIDDQTTTLSFTNFINLIGGTAVDTFTLSDVALVTGLIDGGAGSDKVDITGSTAQDIILGTDITRIETLTAQIGTNTLRADNTTNDWNITAANTGTIYDQTTTLSFTNFINLVGGTGVDNFTLADITHVTGLIDGGAGSDKIDITGNTAQDITLGTDIARIETLNAQVGTNTLRGENATNDWNITAANTGTIDDQSTTLSFTNFSELVGGTLVDDFLFDSTGSVNSLAAGTGEDVISVDNITQVATTIDGGANDDILNLNTDNQIITLASVTSIETINATAGTNTLQGGNATNTWTINSENAGTLNTTTFSNFNNLTGGTGVDNFTLADIAHVTGLIDGGAGSDKIDITGNTAQDITLG
;
A
#
# COMPACT_ATOMS: atom_id res chain seq x y z
N ILE A 1 14.49 -38.86 -31.71
CA ILE A 1 15.52 -39.53 -30.87
C ILE A 1 14.79 -40.40 -29.85
N THR A 2 15.06 -41.71 -29.85
CA THR A 2 14.40 -42.68 -28.95
C THR A 2 15.45 -43.33 -28.06
N GLY A 3 15.25 -43.31 -26.73
CA GLY A 3 16.13 -43.94 -25.74
C GLY A 3 16.88 -43.00 -24.80
N ASN A 4 16.79 -41.67 -24.98
CA ASN A 4 17.36 -40.68 -24.07
C ASN A 4 16.28 -39.67 -23.68
N THR A 5 16.13 -39.37 -22.39
CA THR A 5 15.17 -38.40 -21.83
C THR A 5 15.83 -37.06 -21.48
N ALA A 6 17.11 -36.89 -21.77
CA ALA A 6 17.85 -35.65 -21.55
C ALA A 6 18.81 -35.41 -22.73
N GLN A 7 18.33 -34.64 -23.71
CA GLN A 7 19.08 -34.28 -24.91
C GLN A 7 19.46 -32.80 -24.85
N ASP A 8 20.66 -32.45 -25.28
CA ASP A 8 21.06 -31.05 -25.54
C ASP A 8 21.51 -31.01 -27.00
N ILE A 9 20.78 -30.26 -27.82
CA ILE A 9 20.96 -30.24 -29.29
C ILE A 9 21.11 -28.81 -29.75
N THR A 10 22.18 -28.55 -30.49
CA THR A 10 22.47 -27.26 -31.11
C THR A 10 22.28 -27.32 -32.62
N LEU A 11 21.40 -26.48 -33.15
CA LEU A 11 21.23 -26.33 -34.60
C LEU A 11 22.49 -25.76 -35.25
N GLY A 12 22.78 -26.18 -36.48
CA GLY A 12 23.99 -25.81 -37.23
C GLY A 12 25.28 -26.49 -36.76
N THR A 13 25.32 -27.00 -35.51
CA THR A 13 26.49 -27.68 -34.94
C THR A 13 26.28 -29.19 -34.83
N ASP A 14 25.24 -29.62 -34.11
CA ASP A 14 24.96 -31.05 -33.88
C ASP A 14 24.14 -31.65 -35.02
N ILE A 15 23.21 -30.86 -35.56
CA ILE A 15 22.34 -31.25 -36.68
C ILE A 15 22.22 -30.11 -37.69
N ALA A 16 22.08 -30.47 -38.97
CA ALA A 16 21.87 -29.54 -40.08
C ALA A 16 21.00 -30.19 -41.16
N ARG A 17 20.19 -29.38 -41.87
CA ARG A 17 19.27 -29.83 -42.93
C ARG A 17 18.27 -30.90 -42.45
N ILE A 18 17.59 -30.59 -41.34
CA ILE A 18 16.54 -31.43 -40.74
C ILE A 18 15.26 -30.60 -40.68
N GLU A 19 14.14 -31.13 -41.15
CA GLU A 19 12.84 -30.44 -41.12
C GLU A 19 12.00 -30.81 -39.89
N THR A 20 12.29 -31.93 -39.23
CA THR A 20 11.52 -32.41 -38.08
C THR A 20 12.41 -33.10 -37.05
N LEU A 21 12.35 -32.61 -35.81
CA LEU A 21 13.10 -33.11 -34.67
C LEU A 21 12.13 -33.53 -33.55
N ASN A 22 11.94 -34.85 -33.39
CA ASN A 22 11.08 -35.38 -32.33
C ASN A 22 11.90 -36.01 -31.21
N ALA A 23 11.76 -35.52 -29.99
CA ALA A 23 12.34 -36.12 -28.79
C ALA A 23 11.32 -36.97 -28.03
N GLN A 24 11.78 -37.89 -27.19
CA GLN A 24 10.94 -38.47 -26.14
C GLN A 24 10.74 -37.45 -25.01
N VAL A 25 9.60 -37.53 -24.31
CA VAL A 25 9.34 -36.69 -23.12
C VAL A 25 10.49 -36.80 -22.13
N GLY A 26 10.95 -35.65 -21.64
CA GLY A 26 12.08 -35.55 -20.73
C GLY A 26 12.64 -34.12 -20.66
N THR A 27 13.81 -33.96 -20.07
CA THR A 27 14.52 -32.68 -19.90
C THR A 27 15.37 -32.39 -21.14
N ASN A 28 14.72 -32.19 -22.29
CA ASN A 28 15.43 -31.89 -23.53
C ASN A 28 15.57 -30.39 -23.76
N THR A 29 16.75 -29.99 -24.24
CA THR A 29 17.16 -28.64 -24.58
C THR A 29 17.40 -28.53 -26.08
N LEU A 30 16.81 -27.51 -26.70
CA LEU A 30 17.05 -27.14 -28.09
C LEU A 30 17.71 -25.76 -28.13
N ARG A 31 18.86 -25.66 -28.80
CA ARG A 31 19.59 -24.41 -29.00
C ARG A 31 19.50 -23.99 -30.46
N GLY A 32 19.10 -22.74 -30.68
CA GLY A 32 19.04 -22.11 -32.00
C GLY A 32 20.44 -21.95 -32.63
N GLU A 33 20.47 -21.58 -33.90
CA GLU A 33 21.74 -21.23 -34.55
C GLU A 33 22.23 -19.85 -34.04
N ASN A 34 23.51 -19.54 -34.24
CA ASN A 34 24.08 -18.21 -33.98
C ASN A 34 23.65 -17.18 -35.06
N ALA A 35 22.36 -17.13 -35.33
CA ALA A 35 21.66 -16.29 -36.30
C ALA A 35 20.34 -15.82 -35.68
N THR A 36 19.61 -14.94 -36.37
CA THR A 36 18.26 -14.56 -35.90
C THR A 36 17.35 -15.77 -35.98
N ASN A 37 16.70 -16.14 -34.88
CA ASN A 37 15.74 -17.24 -34.87
C ASN A 37 14.35 -16.79 -34.40
N ASP A 38 13.33 -17.20 -35.16
CA ASP A 38 11.92 -17.00 -34.81
C ASP A 38 11.34 -18.33 -34.30
N TRP A 39 11.13 -18.42 -33.00
CA TRP A 39 10.53 -19.56 -32.31
C TRP A 39 9.02 -19.36 -32.21
N ASN A 40 8.24 -20.29 -32.75
CA ASN A 40 6.78 -20.30 -32.65
C ASN A 40 6.32 -21.55 -31.89
N ILE A 41 5.93 -21.38 -30.63
CA ILE A 41 5.51 -22.45 -29.73
C ILE A 41 4.00 -22.58 -29.80
N THR A 42 3.53 -23.70 -30.35
CA THR A 42 2.12 -23.90 -30.72
C THR A 42 1.39 -24.88 -29.82
N ALA A 43 2.13 -25.68 -29.06
CA ALA A 43 1.62 -26.61 -28.06
C ALA A 43 2.70 -26.87 -27.00
N ALA A 44 2.35 -27.60 -25.95
CA ALA A 44 3.27 -27.91 -24.86
C ALA A 44 4.60 -28.49 -25.40
N ASN A 45 5.69 -27.78 -25.15
CA ASN A 45 7.07 -28.14 -25.50
C ASN A 45 7.24 -28.47 -27.00
N THR A 46 6.44 -27.83 -27.84
CA THR A 46 6.28 -28.16 -29.27
C THR A 46 6.10 -26.90 -30.09
N GLY A 47 6.80 -26.82 -31.22
CA GLY A 47 6.77 -25.63 -32.05
C GLY A 47 7.62 -25.74 -33.30
N THR A 48 7.91 -24.58 -33.88
CA THR A 48 8.87 -24.42 -34.96
C THR A 48 9.93 -23.41 -34.59
N ILE A 49 11.11 -23.53 -35.18
CA ILE A 49 12.15 -22.51 -35.20
C ILE A 49 12.46 -22.18 -36.67
N ASP A 50 12.44 -20.90 -37.03
CA ASP A 50 12.82 -20.39 -38.34
C ASP A 50 14.11 -19.56 -38.18
N ASP A 51 15.21 -20.01 -38.79
CA ASP A 51 16.52 -19.33 -38.76
C ASP A 51 16.64 -18.26 -39.87
N GLN A 52 15.51 -17.85 -40.45
CA GLN A 52 15.36 -16.98 -41.61
C GLN A 52 15.82 -17.58 -42.94
N THR A 53 16.21 -18.86 -42.94
CA THR A 53 16.56 -19.62 -44.15
C THR A 53 15.74 -20.88 -44.27
N THR A 54 15.50 -21.59 -43.15
CA THR A 54 14.77 -22.83 -43.06
C THR A 54 13.98 -22.90 -41.76
N THR A 55 12.86 -23.63 -41.81
CA THR A 55 12.02 -23.89 -40.64
C THR A 55 12.16 -25.34 -40.20
N LEU A 56 12.50 -25.57 -38.93
CA LEU A 56 12.51 -26.88 -38.29
C LEU A 56 11.34 -27.00 -37.31
N SER A 57 10.57 -28.09 -37.39
CA SER A 57 9.55 -28.42 -36.39
C SER A 57 10.14 -29.29 -35.28
N PHE A 58 9.83 -28.99 -34.02
CA PHE A 58 10.30 -29.75 -32.86
C PHE A 58 9.17 -30.20 -31.93
N THR A 59 9.37 -31.31 -31.22
CA THR A 59 8.47 -31.79 -30.17
C THR A 59 9.23 -32.31 -28.94
N ASN A 60 8.66 -32.09 -27.75
CA ASN A 60 9.16 -32.49 -26.44
C ASN A 60 10.49 -31.84 -26.03
N PHE A 61 10.71 -30.57 -26.39
CA PHE A 61 11.83 -29.77 -25.88
C PHE A 61 11.32 -28.77 -24.87
N ILE A 62 11.73 -28.92 -23.62
CA ILE A 62 11.23 -28.13 -22.49
C ILE A 62 12.10 -26.91 -22.23
N ASN A 63 13.37 -26.94 -22.66
CA ASN A 63 14.26 -25.79 -22.59
C ASN A 63 14.54 -25.32 -24.02
N LEU A 64 14.31 -24.04 -24.26
CA LEU A 64 14.56 -23.39 -25.55
C LEU A 64 15.62 -22.31 -25.32
N ILE A 65 16.71 -22.38 -26.08
CA ILE A 65 17.82 -21.45 -25.92
C ILE A 65 18.11 -20.80 -27.27
N GLY A 66 18.13 -19.48 -27.32
CA GLY A 66 18.50 -18.73 -28.51
C GLY A 66 20.00 -18.81 -28.81
N GLY A 67 20.42 -18.04 -29.82
CA GLY A 67 21.78 -18.00 -30.32
C GLY A 67 22.57 -16.81 -29.76
N THR A 68 23.36 -16.21 -30.66
CA THR A 68 24.13 -14.98 -30.38
C THR A 68 23.57 -13.75 -31.10
N ALA A 69 22.45 -13.89 -31.80
CA ALA A 69 21.78 -12.81 -32.49
C ALA A 69 20.39 -12.60 -31.88
N VAL A 70 19.50 -11.87 -32.54
CA VAL A 70 18.15 -11.63 -32.02
C VAL A 70 17.30 -12.90 -32.12
N ASP A 71 16.78 -13.35 -30.99
CA ASP A 71 15.86 -14.48 -30.89
C ASP A 71 14.47 -14.01 -30.44
N THR A 72 13.41 -14.42 -31.17
CA THR A 72 12.02 -14.10 -30.82
C THR A 72 11.24 -15.36 -30.50
N PHE A 73 10.69 -15.45 -29.28
CA PHE A 73 9.85 -16.54 -28.82
C PHE A 73 8.39 -16.08 -28.77
N THR A 74 7.56 -16.62 -29.66
CA THR A 74 6.12 -16.35 -29.72
C THR A 74 5.34 -17.55 -29.22
N LEU A 75 4.46 -17.33 -28.25
CA LEU A 75 3.63 -18.37 -27.63
C LEU A 75 2.29 -17.80 -27.17
N SER A 76 1.27 -18.65 -27.07
CA SER A 76 -0.04 -18.20 -26.57
C SER A 76 -0.08 -18.09 -25.05
N ASP A 77 0.76 -18.85 -24.36
CA ASP A 77 0.82 -18.94 -22.90
C ASP A 77 2.23 -19.42 -22.49
N VAL A 78 2.85 -18.79 -21.49
CA VAL A 78 4.18 -19.16 -20.97
C VAL A 78 4.22 -20.63 -20.54
N ALA A 79 3.10 -21.17 -20.04
CA ALA A 79 2.98 -22.57 -19.61
C ALA A 79 3.16 -23.59 -20.75
N LEU A 80 3.19 -23.15 -22.01
CA LEU A 80 3.55 -24.03 -23.13
C LEU A 80 5.01 -24.48 -23.07
N VAL A 81 5.90 -23.75 -22.39
CA VAL A 81 7.28 -24.17 -22.13
C VAL A 81 7.38 -24.51 -20.65
N THR A 82 7.53 -25.80 -20.33
CA THR A 82 7.55 -26.25 -18.92
C THR A 82 8.95 -26.24 -18.29
N GLY A 83 9.96 -25.84 -19.06
CA GLY A 83 11.31 -25.57 -18.60
C GLY A 83 11.65 -24.10 -18.83
N LEU A 84 12.88 -23.82 -19.25
CA LEU A 84 13.40 -22.46 -19.38
C LEU A 84 13.37 -21.97 -20.83
N ILE A 85 12.91 -20.73 -21.05
CA ILE A 85 13.24 -19.94 -22.24
C ILE A 85 14.45 -19.06 -21.93
N ASP A 86 15.50 -19.22 -22.71
CA ASP A 86 16.74 -18.49 -22.53
C ASP A 86 17.08 -17.76 -23.83
N GLY A 87 17.08 -16.43 -23.84
CA GLY A 87 17.27 -15.65 -25.07
C GLY A 87 18.62 -15.87 -25.74
N GLY A 88 19.65 -16.19 -24.95
CA GLY A 88 20.99 -16.26 -25.49
C GLY A 88 21.74 -14.94 -25.30
N ALA A 89 22.62 -14.64 -26.23
CA ALA A 89 23.18 -13.30 -26.34
C ALA A 89 22.48 -12.62 -27.50
N GLY A 90 22.14 -11.35 -27.38
CA GLY A 90 21.32 -10.73 -28.40
C GLY A 90 20.46 -9.64 -27.81
N SER A 91 19.40 -9.32 -28.52
CA SER A 91 18.31 -8.48 -28.01
C SER A 91 17.06 -9.30 -28.23
N ASP A 92 16.74 -10.12 -27.24
CA ASP A 92 15.83 -11.25 -27.37
C ASP A 92 14.45 -10.87 -26.84
N LYS A 93 13.43 -11.52 -27.38
CA LYS A 93 12.05 -11.17 -27.12
C LYS A 93 11.21 -12.41 -26.79
N VAL A 94 10.39 -12.30 -25.76
CA VAL A 94 9.26 -13.19 -25.50
C VAL A 94 7.95 -12.42 -25.77
N ASP A 95 7.08 -12.98 -26.62
CA ASP A 95 5.78 -12.40 -26.96
C ASP A 95 4.64 -13.37 -26.65
N ILE A 96 3.87 -13.07 -25.61
CA ILE A 96 2.67 -13.82 -25.20
C ILE A 96 1.44 -13.23 -25.88
N THR A 97 0.85 -13.99 -26.80
CA THR A 97 -0.16 -13.47 -27.74
C THR A 97 -1.60 -13.90 -27.44
N GLY A 98 -1.81 -14.92 -26.61
CA GLY A 98 -3.13 -15.55 -26.43
C GLY A 98 -3.76 -15.36 -25.07
N SER A 99 -3.03 -15.68 -24.01
CA SER A 99 -3.52 -15.68 -22.64
C SER A 99 -3.51 -14.27 -22.04
N THR A 100 -4.54 -13.97 -21.25
CA THR A 100 -4.70 -12.71 -20.51
C THR A 100 -4.37 -12.88 -19.03
N ALA A 101 -3.86 -14.03 -18.62
CA ALA A 101 -3.48 -14.31 -17.24
C ALA A 101 -2.19 -15.11 -17.25
N GLN A 102 -1.08 -14.42 -17.07
CA GLN A 102 0.25 -15.00 -17.02
C GLN A 102 0.84 -14.86 -15.63
N ASP A 103 1.66 -15.84 -15.28
CA ASP A 103 2.51 -15.83 -14.10
C ASP A 103 3.90 -16.18 -14.61
N ILE A 104 4.80 -15.19 -14.66
CA ILE A 104 6.15 -15.34 -15.22
C ILE A 104 7.16 -15.03 -14.13
N ILE A 105 8.05 -15.98 -13.88
CA ILE A 105 9.14 -15.89 -12.92
C ILE A 105 10.47 -15.75 -13.67
N LEU A 106 11.15 -14.63 -13.48
CA LEU A 106 12.48 -14.41 -14.03
C LEU A 106 13.48 -15.40 -13.43
N GLY A 107 14.45 -15.82 -14.24
CA GLY A 107 15.45 -16.84 -13.93
C GLY A 107 14.94 -18.28 -13.84
N THR A 108 13.62 -18.48 -13.75
CA THR A 108 12.97 -19.81 -13.72
C THR A 108 12.28 -20.13 -15.05
N ASP A 109 11.35 -19.27 -15.47
CA ASP A 109 10.59 -19.46 -16.70
C ASP A 109 11.31 -18.83 -17.89
N ILE A 110 11.89 -17.64 -17.68
CA ILE A 110 12.64 -16.91 -18.70
C ILE A 110 13.96 -16.34 -18.15
N THR A 111 15.01 -16.30 -18.97
CA THR A 111 16.28 -15.62 -18.64
C THR A 111 16.92 -15.02 -19.89
N ARG A 112 17.76 -13.98 -19.73
CA ARG A 112 18.44 -13.28 -20.82
C ARG A 112 17.48 -12.85 -21.94
N ILE A 113 16.38 -12.22 -21.55
CA ILE A 113 15.37 -11.65 -22.45
C ILE A 113 15.34 -10.14 -22.22
N GLU A 114 15.47 -9.35 -23.28
CA GLU A 114 15.43 -7.88 -23.19
C GLU A 114 14.02 -7.32 -23.34
N THR A 115 13.10 -8.05 -23.99
CA THR A 115 11.71 -7.61 -24.19
C THR A 115 10.70 -8.70 -23.88
N LEU A 116 9.76 -8.43 -22.97
CA LEU A 116 8.64 -9.29 -22.63
C LEU A 116 7.31 -8.55 -22.88
N THR A 117 6.52 -9.05 -23.81
CA THR A 117 5.18 -8.51 -24.09
C THR A 117 4.11 -9.55 -23.79
N ALA A 118 3.01 -9.11 -23.15
CA ALA A 118 1.83 -9.93 -22.94
C ALA A 118 0.56 -9.20 -23.40
N GLN A 119 -0.55 -9.92 -23.57
CA GLN A 119 -1.85 -9.32 -23.79
C GLN A 119 -2.34 -8.59 -22.54
N ILE A 120 -3.18 -7.56 -22.70
CA ILE A 120 -3.82 -6.88 -21.57
C ILE A 120 -4.64 -7.90 -20.77
N GLY A 121 -4.45 -7.91 -19.44
CA GLY A 121 -5.09 -8.86 -18.56
C GLY A 121 -4.51 -8.83 -17.15
N THR A 122 -4.63 -9.93 -16.41
CA THR A 122 -4.20 -10.07 -15.00
C THR A 122 -2.81 -10.69 -14.90
N ASN A 123 -1.85 -10.22 -15.70
CA ASN A 123 -0.51 -10.80 -15.73
C ASN A 123 0.33 -10.37 -14.53
N THR A 124 1.11 -11.31 -14.02
CA THR A 124 2.04 -11.14 -12.92
C THR A 124 3.47 -11.37 -13.39
N LEU A 125 4.36 -10.44 -13.10
CA LEU A 125 5.79 -10.58 -13.32
C LEU A 125 6.48 -10.70 -11.96
N ARG A 126 7.20 -11.79 -11.75
CA ARG A 126 7.95 -12.08 -10.53
C ARG A 126 9.44 -11.96 -10.82
N ALA A 127 10.15 -11.16 -10.04
CA ALA A 127 11.59 -10.95 -10.22
C ALA A 127 12.42 -12.17 -9.78
N ASP A 128 13.70 -12.11 -10.14
CA ASP A 128 14.72 -12.98 -9.61
C ASP A 128 14.99 -12.72 -8.12
N ASN A 129 15.57 -13.72 -7.45
CA ASN A 129 15.95 -13.67 -6.03
C ASN A 129 17.24 -12.88 -5.78
N THR A 130 17.34 -11.71 -6.39
CA THR A 130 18.46 -10.75 -6.33
C THR A 130 17.93 -9.35 -6.01
N THR A 131 18.80 -8.36 -5.89
CA THR A 131 18.35 -6.96 -5.89
C THR A 131 17.78 -6.62 -7.26
N ASN A 132 16.60 -6.00 -7.31
CA ASN A 132 15.97 -5.60 -8.55
C ASN A 132 15.52 -4.13 -8.49
N ASP A 133 15.84 -3.38 -9.53
CA ASP A 133 15.38 -2.00 -9.71
C ASP A 133 14.28 -1.97 -10.78
N TRP A 134 13.05 -1.74 -10.35
CA TRP A 134 11.86 -1.60 -11.18
C TRP A 134 11.61 -0.13 -11.52
N ASN A 135 11.49 0.18 -12.81
CA ASN A 135 11.16 1.52 -13.30
C ASN A 135 9.89 1.47 -14.14
N ILE A 136 8.78 1.94 -13.57
CA ILE A 136 7.44 1.88 -14.17
C ILE A 136 7.15 3.22 -14.85
N THR A 137 7.17 3.20 -16.18
CA THR A 137 7.16 4.41 -17.02
C THR A 137 5.78 4.76 -17.55
N ALA A 138 4.86 3.79 -17.60
CA ALA A 138 3.48 3.96 -17.99
C ALA A 138 2.61 2.85 -17.38
N ALA A 139 1.31 2.90 -17.61
CA ALA A 139 0.38 1.87 -17.14
C ALA A 139 0.88 0.45 -17.48
N ASN A 140 1.15 -0.33 -16.44
CA ASN A 140 1.55 -1.74 -16.46
C ASN A 140 2.76 -2.01 -17.36
N THR A 141 3.64 -1.02 -17.51
CA THR A 141 4.76 -1.00 -18.47
C THR A 141 5.99 -0.37 -17.84
N GLY A 142 7.14 -1.00 -18.02
CA GLY A 142 8.37 -0.54 -17.40
C GLY A 142 9.57 -1.40 -17.75
N THR A 143 10.61 -1.24 -16.94
CA THR A 143 11.81 -2.06 -16.99
C THR A 143 12.11 -2.63 -15.61
N ILE A 144 12.77 -3.78 -15.57
CA ILE A 144 13.39 -4.34 -14.37
C ILE A 144 14.89 -4.54 -14.66
N TYR A 145 15.75 -4.09 -13.75
CA TYR A 145 17.19 -4.27 -13.80
C TYR A 145 17.63 -5.12 -12.60
N ASP A 146 18.16 -6.32 -12.86
CA ASP A 146 18.55 -7.33 -11.84
C ASP A 146 20.01 -7.17 -11.36
N GLN A 147 20.60 -5.99 -11.59
CA GLN A 147 22.03 -5.69 -11.43
C GLN A 147 22.99 -6.32 -12.46
N THR A 148 22.46 -7.04 -13.45
CA THR A 148 23.23 -7.59 -14.56
C THR A 148 22.62 -7.29 -15.93
N THR A 149 21.31 -7.41 -16.08
CA THR A 149 20.56 -7.25 -17.32
C THR A 149 19.30 -6.44 -17.10
N THR A 150 18.78 -5.83 -18.17
CA THR A 150 17.52 -5.08 -18.12
C THR A 150 16.49 -5.76 -19.02
N LEU A 151 15.35 -6.09 -18.45
CA LEU A 151 14.16 -6.54 -19.17
C LEU A 151 13.16 -5.39 -19.27
N SER A 152 12.66 -5.11 -20.47
CA SER A 152 11.49 -4.25 -20.69
C SER A 152 10.22 -5.10 -20.72
N PHE A 153 9.20 -4.74 -19.93
CA PHE A 153 7.94 -5.46 -19.85
C PHE A 153 6.74 -4.57 -20.24
N THR A 154 5.66 -5.18 -20.74
CA THR A 154 4.41 -4.50 -21.08
C THR A 154 3.20 -5.35 -20.75
N ASN A 155 2.17 -4.73 -20.18
CA ASN A 155 0.90 -5.30 -19.74
C ASN A 155 1.00 -6.26 -18.53
N PHE A 156 1.89 -5.97 -17.59
CA PHE A 156 1.95 -6.69 -16.30
C PHE A 156 1.38 -5.81 -15.19
N ILE A 157 0.24 -6.23 -14.67
CA ILE A 157 -0.51 -5.43 -13.68
C ILE A 157 -0.11 -5.74 -12.25
N ASN A 158 0.47 -6.93 -12.01
CA ASN A 158 1.03 -7.29 -10.73
C ASN A 158 2.55 -7.43 -10.86
N LEU A 159 3.28 -6.79 -9.97
CA LEU A 159 4.75 -6.84 -9.91
C LEU A 159 5.13 -7.42 -8.55
N VAL A 160 5.94 -8.48 -8.56
CA VAL A 160 6.35 -9.17 -7.34
C VAL A 160 7.86 -9.23 -7.30
N GLY A 161 8.45 -8.70 -6.23
CA GLY A 161 9.87 -8.77 -5.96
C GLY A 161 10.35 -10.17 -5.57
N GLY A 162 11.65 -10.30 -5.36
CA GLY A 162 12.32 -11.55 -5.04
C GLY A 162 12.53 -11.73 -3.54
N THR A 163 13.65 -12.36 -3.19
CA THR A 163 14.18 -12.39 -1.81
C THR A 163 15.25 -11.33 -1.55
N GLY A 164 15.49 -10.44 -2.52
CA GLY A 164 16.59 -9.48 -2.49
C GLY A 164 16.16 -8.14 -1.91
N VAL A 165 16.52 -7.05 -2.58
CA VAL A 165 15.98 -5.72 -2.29
C VAL A 165 15.32 -5.29 -3.57
N ASP A 166 14.05 -4.96 -3.52
CA ASP A 166 13.24 -4.60 -4.67
C ASP A 166 12.84 -3.13 -4.58
N ASN A 167 13.42 -2.30 -5.46
CA ASN A 167 13.17 -0.87 -5.52
C ASN A 167 12.23 -0.54 -6.68
N PHE A 168 11.03 -0.06 -6.40
CA PHE A 168 10.04 0.36 -7.38
C PHE A 168 10.01 1.89 -7.51
N THR A 169 10.25 2.39 -8.71
CA THR A 169 10.11 3.81 -9.05
C THR A 169 8.98 4.00 -10.04
N LEU A 170 8.01 4.87 -9.73
CA LEU A 170 6.87 5.19 -10.57
C LEU A 170 6.46 6.66 -10.41
N ALA A 171 5.78 7.23 -11.41
CA ALA A 171 5.30 8.61 -11.32
C ALA A 171 3.99 8.72 -10.52
N ASP A 172 3.16 7.68 -10.54
CA ASP A 172 1.84 7.64 -9.94
C ASP A 172 1.52 6.18 -9.60
N ILE A 173 0.90 5.91 -8.44
CA ILE A 173 0.54 4.54 -8.03
C ILE A 173 -0.35 3.85 -9.06
N THR A 174 -1.19 4.61 -9.77
CA THR A 174 -2.10 4.09 -10.81
C THR A 174 -1.39 3.55 -12.06
N HIS A 175 -0.07 3.76 -12.18
CA HIS A 175 0.71 3.07 -13.21
C HIS A 175 0.76 1.56 -13.01
N VAL A 176 0.54 1.05 -11.78
CA VAL A 176 0.32 -0.37 -11.54
C VAL A 176 -1.13 -0.54 -11.13
N THR A 177 -1.90 -1.20 -11.98
CA THR A 177 -3.36 -1.35 -11.77
C THR A 177 -3.76 -2.59 -10.97
N GLY A 178 -2.77 -3.42 -10.63
CA GLY A 178 -2.89 -4.51 -9.67
C GLY A 178 -1.96 -4.26 -8.48
N LEU A 179 -1.34 -5.32 -7.96
CA LEU A 179 -0.53 -5.28 -6.75
C LEU A 179 0.95 -5.04 -7.03
N ILE A 180 1.60 -4.16 -6.27
CA ILE A 180 3.05 -4.16 -6.08
C ILE A 180 3.38 -4.91 -4.79
N ASP A 181 4.13 -6.00 -4.89
CA ASP A 181 4.52 -6.82 -3.75
C ASP A 181 6.04 -6.85 -3.67
N GLY A 182 6.63 -6.35 -2.58
CA GLY A 182 8.09 -6.29 -2.43
C GLY A 182 8.74 -7.67 -2.34
N GLY A 183 8.00 -8.68 -1.89
CA GLY A 183 8.55 -10.02 -1.69
C GLY A 183 9.14 -10.17 -0.30
N ALA A 184 10.37 -10.63 -0.21
CA ALA A 184 11.14 -10.62 1.03
C ALA A 184 12.37 -9.76 0.79
N GLY A 185 12.77 -8.97 1.77
CA GLY A 185 13.78 -7.98 1.49
C GLY A 185 13.65 -6.77 2.38
N SER A 186 14.27 -5.69 1.94
CA SER A 186 13.99 -4.35 2.44
C SER A 186 13.62 -3.54 1.22
N ASP A 187 12.34 -3.54 0.91
CA ASP A 187 11.78 -3.14 -0.36
C ASP A 187 11.23 -1.73 -0.28
N LYS A 188 11.21 -1.05 -1.42
CA LYS A 188 10.97 0.39 -1.46
C LYS A 188 10.12 0.79 -2.64
N ILE A 189 9.17 1.69 -2.40
CA ILE A 189 8.44 2.42 -3.44
C ILE A 189 8.80 3.91 -3.35
N ASP A 190 9.28 4.47 -4.47
CA ASP A 190 9.46 5.90 -4.68
C ASP A 190 8.48 6.42 -5.74
N ILE A 191 7.50 7.21 -5.31
CA ILE A 191 6.57 7.94 -6.18
C ILE A 191 7.17 9.31 -6.48
N THR A 192 7.44 9.53 -7.76
CA THR A 192 8.21 10.68 -8.25
C THR A 192 7.35 11.79 -8.84
N GLY A 193 6.08 11.51 -9.14
CA GLY A 193 5.13 12.51 -9.61
C GLY A 193 4.51 13.32 -8.47
N ASN A 194 3.90 14.45 -8.84
CA ASN A 194 3.28 15.39 -7.91
C ASN A 194 1.74 15.33 -7.93
N THR A 195 1.18 14.25 -8.49
CA THR A 195 -0.26 13.99 -8.42
C THR A 195 -0.63 13.49 -7.03
N ALA A 196 -1.89 13.70 -6.63
CA ALA A 196 -2.40 13.14 -5.40
C ALA A 196 -2.39 11.61 -5.49
N GLN A 197 -1.83 10.95 -4.47
CA GLN A 197 -1.83 9.50 -4.34
C GLN A 197 -2.95 9.05 -3.41
N ASP A 198 -3.56 7.91 -3.70
CA ASP A 198 -4.46 7.19 -2.79
C ASP A 198 -4.00 5.73 -2.80
N ILE A 199 -3.46 5.27 -1.68
CA ILE A 199 -2.77 3.98 -1.57
C ILE A 199 -3.38 3.19 -0.42
N THR A 200 -3.81 1.98 -0.71
CA THR A 200 -4.36 1.03 0.25
C THR A 200 -3.41 -0.12 0.46
N LEU A 201 -2.94 -0.30 1.70
CA LEU A 201 -2.11 -1.45 2.07
C LEU A 201 -2.89 -2.76 1.91
N GLY A 202 -2.19 -3.81 1.47
CA GLY A 202 -2.77 -5.13 1.17
C GLY A 202 -3.58 -5.21 -0.13
N THR A 203 -3.89 -4.07 -0.78
CA THR A 203 -4.61 -4.01 -2.06
C THR A 203 -3.71 -3.50 -3.18
N ASP A 204 -3.15 -2.29 -3.00
CA ASP A 204 -2.30 -1.65 -4.01
C ASP A 204 -0.82 -2.04 -3.80
N ILE A 205 -0.41 -2.15 -2.53
CA ILE A 205 0.95 -2.54 -2.15
C ILE A 205 0.96 -3.57 -1.01
N ALA A 206 1.94 -4.47 -1.00
CA ALA A 206 2.18 -5.44 0.07
C ALA A 206 3.67 -5.66 0.29
N ARG A 207 4.07 -5.94 1.54
CA ARG A 207 5.46 -6.28 1.91
C ARG A 207 6.47 -5.24 1.39
N ILE A 208 6.22 -3.97 1.72
CA ILE A 208 7.09 -2.84 1.41
C ILE A 208 7.49 -2.19 2.72
N GLU A 209 8.79 -1.98 2.95
CA GLU A 209 9.30 -1.36 4.18
C GLU A 209 9.40 0.16 4.05
N THR A 210 9.49 0.71 2.84
CA THR A 210 9.61 2.17 2.63
C THR A 210 8.74 2.67 1.48
N LEU A 211 7.88 3.65 1.76
CA LEU A 211 7.02 4.32 0.78
C LEU A 211 7.24 5.83 0.82
N ASN A 212 7.79 6.39 -0.26
CA ASN A 212 7.97 7.84 -0.38
C ASN A 212 7.09 8.39 -1.49
N ALA A 213 6.38 9.48 -1.21
CA ALA A 213 5.73 10.30 -2.22
C ALA A 213 6.33 11.70 -2.26
N GLN A 214 6.02 12.47 -3.30
CA GLN A 214 6.28 13.91 -3.30
C GLN A 214 5.28 14.64 -2.41
N VAL A 215 5.62 15.84 -1.96
CA VAL A 215 4.70 16.69 -1.18
C VAL A 215 3.44 16.95 -2.00
N GLY A 216 2.28 16.68 -1.40
CA GLY A 216 0.98 16.78 -2.04
C GLY A 216 -0.12 16.32 -1.10
N THR A 217 -1.33 16.15 -1.63
CA THR A 217 -2.46 15.55 -0.91
C THR A 217 -2.43 14.05 -1.16
N ASN A 218 -1.69 13.32 -0.34
CA ASN A 218 -1.56 11.86 -0.47
C ASN A 218 -2.29 11.18 0.68
N THR A 219 -3.10 10.18 0.33
CA THR A 219 -3.85 9.34 1.26
C THR A 219 -3.16 8.00 1.43
N LEU A 220 -2.90 7.61 2.68
CA LEU A 220 -2.47 6.26 3.03
C LEU A 220 -3.57 5.59 3.83
N ARG A 221 -4.03 4.44 3.35
CA ARG A 221 -5.06 3.62 4.00
C ARG A 221 -4.41 2.35 4.55
N GLY A 222 -4.61 2.10 5.84
CA GLY A 222 -4.14 0.89 6.52
C GLY A 222 -4.82 -0.37 5.98
N GLU A 223 -4.29 -1.53 6.37
CA GLU A 223 -4.95 -2.79 6.08
C GLU A 223 -6.22 -2.95 6.93
N ASN A 224 -7.11 -3.87 6.53
CA ASN A 224 -8.23 -4.31 7.36
C ASN A 224 -7.76 -5.25 8.51
N ALA A 225 -6.76 -4.79 9.24
CA ALA A 225 -6.08 -5.44 10.34
C ALA A 225 -5.97 -4.44 11.51
N THR A 226 -5.38 -4.85 12.63
CA THR A 226 -4.98 -3.90 13.66
C THR A 226 -3.74 -3.15 13.18
N ASN A 227 -3.76 -1.83 13.19
CA ASN A 227 -2.64 -1.02 12.74
C ASN A 227 -2.16 -0.05 13.81
N ASP A 228 -0.86 -0.03 14.07
CA ASP A 228 -0.22 0.94 14.97
C ASP A 228 0.48 2.01 14.11
N TRP A 229 -0.09 3.21 14.08
CA TRP A 229 0.43 4.36 13.36
C TRP A 229 1.28 5.24 14.28
N ASN A 230 2.52 5.53 13.88
CA ASN A 230 3.40 6.47 14.59
C ASN A 230 3.80 7.64 13.69
N ILE A 231 3.25 8.83 13.96
CA ILE A 231 3.46 10.04 13.19
C ILE A 231 4.55 10.87 13.86
N THR A 232 5.76 10.77 13.32
CA THR A 232 6.98 11.32 13.94
C THR A 232 7.30 12.73 13.47
N ALA A 233 6.87 13.09 12.26
CA ALA A 233 7.03 14.43 11.68
C ALA A 233 5.84 14.78 10.78
N ALA A 234 5.85 15.98 10.19
CA ALA A 234 4.82 16.38 9.23
C ALA A 234 4.71 15.35 8.09
N ASN A 235 3.51 14.78 7.94
CA ASN A 235 3.14 13.81 6.92
C ASN A 235 4.08 12.59 6.82
N THR A 236 4.75 12.24 7.92
CA THR A 236 5.83 11.24 7.95
C THR A 236 5.72 10.39 9.19
N GLY A 237 5.91 9.08 9.03
CA GLY A 237 5.72 8.15 10.12
C GLY A 237 5.94 6.70 9.74
N THR A 238 5.44 5.81 10.59
CA THR A 238 5.37 4.37 10.34
C THR A 238 3.96 3.86 10.57
N ILE A 239 3.63 2.75 9.91
CA ILE A 239 2.47 1.92 10.22
C ILE A 239 2.95 0.49 10.44
N ASP A 240 2.56 -0.13 11.54
CA ASP A 240 2.80 -1.54 11.85
C ASP A 240 1.46 -2.29 11.87
N ASP A 241 1.28 -3.23 10.94
CA ASP A 241 0.05 -4.05 10.83
C ASP A 241 0.10 -5.31 11.70
N GLN A 242 1.03 -5.34 12.67
CA GLN A 242 1.37 -6.48 13.52
C GLN A 242 2.07 -7.64 12.81
N SER A 243 2.37 -7.48 11.51
CA SER A 243 3.14 -8.43 10.70
C SER A 243 4.41 -7.81 10.14
N THR A 244 4.32 -6.56 9.69
CA THR A 244 5.37 -5.79 9.04
C THR A 244 5.22 -4.32 9.40
N THR A 245 6.34 -3.58 9.31
CA THR A 245 6.34 -2.13 9.51
C THR A 245 6.69 -1.44 8.20
N LEU A 246 5.81 -0.55 7.74
CA LEU A 246 6.06 0.35 6.62
C LEU A 246 6.42 1.74 7.14
N SER A 247 7.53 2.31 6.66
CA SER A 247 7.83 3.74 6.83
C SER A 247 7.26 4.54 5.66
N PHE A 248 6.54 5.63 5.94
CA PHE A 248 5.94 6.49 4.93
C PHE A 248 6.40 7.94 5.03
N THR A 249 6.51 8.63 3.89
CA THR A 249 6.82 10.07 3.82
C THR A 249 5.89 10.79 2.85
N ASN A 250 5.44 12.00 3.25
CA ASN A 250 4.53 12.89 2.54
C ASN A 250 3.09 12.37 2.37
N PHE A 251 2.54 11.65 3.34
CA PHE A 251 1.13 11.27 3.40
C PHE A 251 0.39 12.15 4.40
N SER A 252 -0.49 13.01 3.89
CA SER A 252 -1.18 14.04 4.67
C SER A 252 -2.58 13.64 5.10
N GLU A 253 -3.15 12.60 4.49
CA GLU A 253 -4.44 12.05 4.87
C GLU A 253 -4.21 10.60 5.31
N LEU A 254 -4.54 10.28 6.56
CA LEU A 254 -4.40 8.93 7.08
C LEU A 254 -5.78 8.32 7.29
N VAL A 255 -5.94 7.07 6.86
CA VAL A 255 -7.18 6.33 7.02
C VAL A 255 -6.86 4.97 7.60
N GLY A 256 -7.49 4.60 8.71
CA GLY A 256 -7.37 3.25 9.26
C GLY A 256 -8.23 2.23 8.50
N GLY A 257 -8.29 1.02 9.05
CA GLY A 257 -8.94 -0.13 8.46
C GLY A 257 -10.28 -0.46 9.11
N THR A 258 -10.47 -1.75 9.40
CA THR A 258 -11.72 -2.29 9.98
C THR A 258 -11.57 -2.86 11.38
N LEU A 259 -10.35 -2.98 11.89
CA LEU A 259 -10.09 -3.38 13.27
C LEU A 259 -9.51 -2.16 13.99
N VAL A 260 -8.92 -2.35 15.18
CA VAL A 260 -8.36 -1.24 15.96
C VAL A 260 -7.20 -0.57 15.22
N ASP A 261 -7.30 0.73 15.05
CA ASP A 261 -6.27 1.59 14.49
C ASP A 261 -5.79 2.61 15.55
N ASP A 262 -4.58 2.41 16.06
CA ASP A 262 -3.99 3.27 17.09
C ASP A 262 -3.07 4.32 16.43
N PHE A 263 -3.43 5.60 16.54
CA PHE A 263 -2.65 6.72 16.01
C PHE A 263 -1.91 7.48 17.09
N LEU A 264 -0.58 7.37 17.11
CA LEU A 264 0.30 8.10 18.03
C LEU A 264 1.05 9.21 17.28
N PHE A 265 0.92 10.45 17.75
CA PHE A 265 1.66 11.59 17.23
C PHE A 265 2.77 12.00 18.20
N ASP A 266 4.00 12.06 17.71
CA ASP A 266 5.08 12.78 18.40
C ASP A 266 4.86 14.29 18.32
N SER A 267 5.56 15.07 19.15
CA SER A 267 5.44 16.54 19.20
C SER A 267 5.65 17.28 17.86
N THR A 268 6.34 16.68 16.90
CA THR A 268 6.55 17.22 15.53
C THR A 268 5.66 16.56 14.48
N GLY A 269 4.93 15.51 14.85
CA GLY A 269 3.97 14.82 14.00
C GLY A 269 2.82 15.74 13.63
N SER A 270 2.42 15.72 12.35
CA SER A 270 1.21 16.40 11.91
C SER A 270 0.71 15.85 10.57
N VAL A 271 -0.60 15.91 10.37
CA VAL A 271 -1.29 15.54 9.12
C VAL A 271 -2.43 16.53 8.87
N ASN A 272 -3.05 16.49 7.69
CA ASN A 272 -4.21 17.31 7.39
C ASN A 272 -5.50 16.71 7.96
N SER A 273 -5.77 15.44 7.68
CA SER A 273 -6.94 14.73 8.18
C SER A 273 -6.60 13.30 8.62
N LEU A 274 -7.45 12.80 9.50
CA LEU A 274 -7.38 11.44 10.03
C LEU A 274 -8.80 10.89 10.11
N ALA A 275 -9.00 9.70 9.56
CA ALA A 275 -10.20 8.90 9.75
C ALA A 275 -9.80 7.51 10.25
N ALA A 276 -10.10 7.16 11.50
CA ALA A 276 -9.62 5.91 12.08
C ALA A 276 -10.34 4.67 11.50
N GLY A 277 -11.60 4.83 11.09
CA GLY A 277 -12.29 3.84 10.27
C GLY A 277 -13.38 3.12 11.04
N THR A 278 -13.29 1.80 11.15
CA THR A 278 -14.16 1.06 12.07
C THR A 278 -13.29 0.30 13.04
N GLY A 279 -13.65 0.24 14.30
CA GLY A 279 -12.76 -0.32 15.32
C GLY A 279 -12.94 0.49 16.59
N GLU A 280 -12.44 -0.02 17.71
CA GLU A 280 -12.36 0.82 18.91
C GLU A 280 -11.00 1.51 18.86
N ASP A 281 -10.94 2.67 18.22
CA ASP A 281 -9.68 3.28 17.80
C ASP A 281 -9.15 4.27 18.85
N VAL A 282 -7.83 4.44 18.91
CA VAL A 282 -7.18 5.39 19.82
C VAL A 282 -6.36 6.39 19.05
N ILE A 283 -6.75 7.66 19.12
CA ILE A 283 -6.00 8.79 18.55
C ILE A 283 -5.35 9.55 19.69
N SER A 284 -4.02 9.65 19.69
CA SER A 284 -3.22 10.33 20.70
C SER A 284 -2.38 11.44 20.07
N VAL A 285 -2.72 12.68 20.41
CA VAL A 285 -2.04 13.90 19.95
C VAL A 285 -1.54 14.71 21.14
N ASP A 286 -0.45 15.45 20.99
CA ASP A 286 -0.08 16.49 21.96
C ASP A 286 -1.09 17.62 21.96
N ASN A 287 -1.50 18.04 20.75
CA ASN A 287 -2.48 19.10 20.56
C ASN A 287 -3.34 18.87 19.32
N ILE A 288 -4.57 19.40 19.35
CA ILE A 288 -5.55 19.19 18.27
C ILE A 288 -5.09 19.73 16.91
N THR A 289 -4.15 20.68 16.88
CA THR A 289 -3.65 21.27 15.62
C THR A 289 -2.66 20.39 14.87
N GLN A 290 -2.24 19.27 15.45
CA GLN A 290 -1.50 18.24 14.72
C GLN A 290 -2.33 17.57 13.64
N VAL A 291 -3.66 17.64 13.72
CA VAL A 291 -4.57 17.28 12.63
C VAL A 291 -5.28 18.55 12.17
N ALA A 292 -4.92 19.05 10.99
CA ALA A 292 -5.27 20.41 10.59
C ALA A 292 -6.76 20.65 10.31
N THR A 293 -7.51 19.60 9.92
CA THR A 293 -8.88 19.73 9.42
C THR A 293 -9.88 18.92 10.24
N THR A 294 -9.83 17.60 10.15
CA THR A 294 -10.81 16.71 10.79
C THR A 294 -10.12 15.49 11.41
N ILE A 295 -10.51 15.18 12.64
CA ILE A 295 -10.33 13.89 13.27
C ILE A 295 -11.69 13.19 13.27
N ASP A 296 -11.77 12.03 12.62
CA ASP A 296 -12.94 11.17 12.63
C ASP A 296 -12.54 9.83 13.24
N GLY A 297 -13.17 9.39 14.34
CA GLY A 297 -12.95 8.04 14.88
C GLY A 297 -13.58 7.02 13.96
N GLY A 298 -14.91 7.06 13.87
CA GLY A 298 -15.67 6.46 12.79
C GLY A 298 -16.80 5.62 13.34
N ALA A 299 -16.74 4.30 13.16
CA ALA A 299 -17.71 3.39 13.77
C ALA A 299 -17.09 2.67 14.96
N ASN A 300 -17.95 2.34 15.95
CA ASN A 300 -17.59 1.81 17.28
C ASN A 300 -17.14 2.92 18.23
N ASP A 301 -16.62 2.56 19.41
CA ASP A 301 -16.34 3.51 20.48
C ASP A 301 -14.88 3.96 20.38
N ASP A 302 -14.66 5.24 20.09
CA ASP A 302 -13.33 5.79 19.82
C ASP A 302 -12.82 6.73 20.92
N ILE A 303 -11.50 6.80 21.06
CA ILE A 303 -10.81 7.58 22.09
C ILE A 303 -9.88 8.63 21.46
N LEU A 304 -10.06 9.90 21.83
CA LEU A 304 -9.12 10.98 21.58
C LEU A 304 -8.38 11.37 22.87
N ASN A 305 -7.06 11.22 22.88
CA ASN A 305 -6.18 11.62 23.98
C ASN A 305 -5.37 12.88 23.61
N LEU A 306 -5.33 13.86 24.51
CA LEU A 306 -4.48 15.06 24.42
C LEU A 306 -3.36 15.00 25.46
N ASN A 307 -2.12 14.93 24.99
CA ASN A 307 -0.96 14.63 25.83
C ASN A 307 -0.27 15.84 26.46
N THR A 308 -0.70 17.07 26.11
CA THR A 308 -0.21 18.31 26.74
C THR A 308 -1.33 19.12 27.36
N ASP A 309 -0.99 20.04 28.27
CA ASP A 309 -1.95 20.93 28.92
C ASP A 309 -2.32 22.12 28.03
N ASN A 310 -3.22 22.99 28.53
CA ASN A 310 -3.63 24.23 27.85
C ASN A 310 -4.32 24.01 26.50
N GLN A 311 -5.04 22.89 26.37
CA GLN A 311 -5.72 22.52 25.15
C GLN A 311 -7.07 23.23 25.01
N ILE A 312 -7.42 23.58 23.78
CA ILE A 312 -8.74 24.07 23.41
C ILE A 312 -9.26 23.16 22.31
N ILE A 313 -10.29 22.38 22.61
CA ILE A 313 -10.97 21.54 21.62
C ILE A 313 -12.34 22.15 21.33
N THR A 314 -12.66 22.24 20.04
CA THR A 314 -14.02 22.43 19.58
C THR A 314 -14.50 21.14 18.91
N LEU A 315 -15.63 20.58 19.35
CA LEU A 315 -16.21 19.37 18.73
C LEU A 315 -16.63 19.54 17.25
N ALA A 316 -16.43 20.71 16.64
CA ALA A 316 -16.65 20.89 15.22
C ALA A 316 -15.55 20.26 14.35
N SER A 317 -14.34 20.07 14.88
CA SER A 317 -13.19 19.45 14.18
C SER A 317 -12.96 17.98 14.56
N VAL A 318 -13.82 17.44 15.42
CA VAL A 318 -13.76 16.07 15.94
C VAL A 318 -15.13 15.43 15.72
N THR A 319 -15.19 14.40 14.90
CA THR A 319 -16.40 13.63 14.61
C THR A 319 -16.24 12.20 15.09
N SER A 320 -17.36 11.57 15.46
CA SER A 320 -17.40 10.15 15.80
C SER A 320 -16.34 9.76 16.84
N ILE A 321 -16.25 10.55 17.93
CA ILE A 321 -15.40 10.25 19.09
C ILE A 321 -16.30 10.19 20.33
N GLU A 322 -16.27 9.05 21.01
CA GLU A 322 -17.08 8.75 22.18
C GLU A 322 -16.37 9.15 23.47
N THR A 323 -15.04 9.17 23.50
CA THR A 323 -14.25 9.54 24.68
C THR A 323 -13.16 10.54 24.35
N ILE A 324 -13.10 11.65 25.07
CA ILE A 324 -12.03 12.65 24.96
C ILE A 324 -11.34 12.82 26.31
N ASN A 325 -10.05 12.50 26.37
CA ASN A 325 -9.24 12.67 27.57
C ASN A 325 -8.18 13.74 27.33
N ALA A 326 -8.10 14.72 28.23
CA ALA A 326 -6.93 15.59 28.29
C ALA A 326 -5.99 15.16 29.43
N THR A 327 -4.72 15.56 29.34
CA THR A 327 -3.83 15.53 30.51
C THR A 327 -4.23 16.61 31.53
N ALA A 328 -3.87 16.41 32.80
CA ALA A 328 -4.14 17.40 33.85
C ALA A 328 -3.49 18.75 33.49
N GLY A 329 -4.27 19.84 33.59
CA GLY A 329 -3.87 21.13 33.03
C GLY A 329 -4.96 22.18 33.18
N THR A 330 -4.91 23.23 32.35
CA THR A 330 -6.03 24.16 32.15
C THR A 330 -6.62 23.94 30.76
N ASN A 331 -7.50 22.95 30.60
CA ASN A 331 -8.06 22.61 29.29
C ASN A 331 -9.48 23.16 29.13
N THR A 332 -9.85 23.47 27.89
CA THR A 332 -11.18 23.96 27.51
C THR A 332 -11.83 23.01 26.51
N LEU A 333 -13.01 22.51 26.85
CA LEU A 333 -13.87 21.78 25.91
C LEU A 333 -15.00 22.69 25.45
N GLN A 334 -15.13 22.86 24.14
CA GLN A 334 -16.20 23.62 23.52
C GLN A 334 -17.20 22.70 22.80
N GLY A 335 -18.48 22.86 23.13
CA GLY A 335 -19.58 22.18 22.48
C GLY A 335 -19.81 22.60 21.02
N GLY A 336 -20.58 21.80 20.28
CA GLY A 336 -20.95 22.13 18.91
C GLY A 336 -21.95 23.28 18.83
N ASN A 337 -22.17 23.82 17.62
CA ASN A 337 -23.15 24.88 17.34
C ASN A 337 -24.60 24.37 17.28
N ALA A 338 -24.99 23.56 18.25
CA ALA A 338 -26.30 22.95 18.39
C ALA A 338 -26.75 22.97 19.86
N THR A 339 -27.91 22.41 20.17
CA THR A 339 -28.29 22.19 21.57
C THR A 339 -27.35 21.17 22.19
N ASN A 340 -26.68 21.54 23.29
CA ASN A 340 -25.78 20.66 24.02
C ASN A 340 -26.33 20.37 25.42
N THR A 341 -26.13 19.13 25.88
CA THR A 341 -26.40 18.71 27.25
C THR A 341 -25.10 18.30 27.91
N TRP A 342 -24.70 19.03 28.94
CA TRP A 342 -23.51 18.76 29.74
C TRP A 342 -23.93 18.15 31.08
N THR A 343 -23.37 16.99 31.43
CA THR A 343 -23.55 16.36 32.74
C THR A 343 -22.21 16.23 33.44
N ILE A 344 -22.00 16.97 34.53
CA ILE A 344 -20.74 17.01 35.27
C ILE A 344 -20.89 16.25 36.58
N ASN A 345 -20.39 15.02 36.61
CA ASN A 345 -20.58 14.09 37.72
C ASN A 345 -19.27 13.78 38.48
N SER A 346 -18.13 14.31 38.02
CA SER A 346 -16.82 14.17 38.64
C SER A 346 -15.97 15.41 38.36
N GLU A 347 -14.90 15.61 39.13
CA GLU A 347 -14.02 16.76 38.96
C GLU A 347 -13.44 16.83 37.54
N ASN A 348 -13.73 17.93 36.84
CA ASN A 348 -13.37 18.26 35.47
C ASN A 348 -13.73 17.15 34.46
N ALA A 349 -14.79 16.37 34.74
CA ALA A 349 -15.18 15.21 33.96
C ALA A 349 -16.70 15.00 33.92
N GLY A 350 -17.17 14.36 32.86
CA GLY A 350 -18.59 14.17 32.64
C GLY A 350 -18.92 13.73 31.22
N THR A 351 -20.14 14.05 30.78
CA THR A 351 -20.57 13.82 29.40
C THR A 351 -21.04 15.12 28.74
N LEU A 352 -20.70 15.28 27.47
CA LEU A 352 -21.24 16.27 26.55
C LEU A 352 -22.05 15.54 25.49
N ASN A 353 -23.37 15.66 25.57
CA ASN A 353 -24.31 14.83 24.83
C ASN A 353 -24.03 13.34 25.11
N THR A 354 -23.44 12.63 24.14
CA THR A 354 -23.01 11.23 24.26
C THR A 354 -21.50 11.07 24.48
N THR A 355 -20.71 12.10 24.24
CA THR A 355 -19.25 12.06 24.37
C THR A 355 -18.83 12.18 25.83
N THR A 356 -18.09 11.21 26.34
CA THR A 356 -17.47 11.26 27.67
C THR A 356 -16.22 12.12 27.60
N PHE A 357 -15.98 12.95 28.62
CA PHE A 357 -14.77 13.75 28.70
C PHE A 357 -14.14 13.75 30.10
N SER A 358 -12.82 13.95 30.15
CA SER A 358 -12.07 14.07 31.41
C SER A 358 -10.95 15.11 31.33
N ASN A 359 -10.63 15.71 32.48
CA ASN A 359 -9.61 16.75 32.69
C ASN A 359 -9.84 18.06 31.90
N PHE A 360 -11.10 18.48 31.74
CA PHE A 360 -11.45 19.78 31.16
C PHE A 360 -11.96 20.74 32.25
N ASN A 361 -11.13 21.72 32.59
CA ASN A 361 -11.41 22.70 33.65
C ASN A 361 -12.42 23.75 33.19
N ASN A 362 -12.32 24.17 31.93
CA ASN A 362 -13.22 25.14 31.34
C ASN A 362 -14.17 24.44 30.39
N LEU A 363 -15.44 24.81 30.45
CA LEU A 363 -16.50 24.31 29.58
C LEU A 363 -17.12 25.51 28.86
N THR A 364 -17.14 25.46 27.53
CA THR A 364 -17.72 26.52 26.71
C THR A 364 -18.84 25.95 25.85
N GLY A 365 -20.01 26.55 25.92
CA GLY A 365 -21.13 26.22 25.07
C GLY A 365 -20.91 26.60 23.61
N GLY A 366 -21.92 26.31 22.79
CA GLY A 366 -21.93 26.66 21.38
C GLY A 366 -22.63 28.00 21.12
N THR A 367 -23.24 28.07 19.94
CA THR A 367 -24.20 29.13 19.56
C THR A 367 -25.65 28.70 19.77
N GLY A 368 -25.86 27.48 20.28
CA GLY A 368 -27.15 26.83 20.42
C GLY A 368 -27.81 27.09 21.77
N VAL A 369 -28.34 26.06 22.40
CA VAL A 369 -28.81 26.13 23.80
C VAL A 369 -27.95 25.16 24.58
N ASP A 370 -27.25 25.65 25.59
CA ASP A 370 -26.31 24.85 26.36
C ASP A 370 -26.86 24.63 27.78
N ASN A 371 -27.16 23.36 28.10
CA ASN A 371 -27.70 22.96 29.41
C ASN A 371 -26.63 22.24 30.23
N PHE A 372 -26.18 22.86 31.32
CA PHE A 372 -25.21 22.31 32.25
C PHE A 372 -25.89 21.76 33.49
N THR A 373 -25.77 20.46 33.74
CA THR A 373 -26.23 19.80 34.97
C THR A 373 -25.01 19.38 35.79
N LEU A 374 -24.87 19.92 37.00
CA LEU A 374 -23.70 19.63 37.84
C LEU A 374 -24.11 18.87 39.10
N ALA A 375 -23.40 17.77 39.35
CA ALA A 375 -23.49 17.04 40.62
C ALA A 375 -22.89 17.83 41.78
N ASP A 376 -21.92 18.73 41.54
CA ASP A 376 -21.35 19.70 42.48
C ASP A 376 -20.70 20.85 41.67
N ILE A 377 -20.91 22.14 42.04
CA ILE A 377 -20.19 23.26 41.41
C ILE A 377 -18.67 23.12 41.55
N ALA A 378 -18.17 22.51 42.63
CA ALA A 378 -16.75 22.30 42.85
C ALA A 378 -16.11 21.32 41.84
N HIS A 379 -16.93 20.57 41.09
CA HIS A 379 -16.42 19.71 40.03
C HIS A 379 -15.90 20.48 38.82
N VAL A 380 -16.26 21.75 38.62
CA VAL A 380 -15.66 22.56 37.56
C VAL A 380 -14.68 23.54 38.19
N THR A 381 -13.39 23.28 37.99
CA THR A 381 -12.31 24.07 38.59
C THR A 381 -11.98 25.35 37.81
N GLY A 382 -12.47 25.47 36.57
CA GLY A 382 -12.34 26.63 35.70
C GLY A 382 -13.67 27.35 35.45
N LEU A 383 -13.82 27.91 34.25
CA LEU A 383 -14.99 28.69 33.84
C LEU A 383 -16.04 27.82 33.14
N ILE A 384 -17.32 28.05 33.46
CA ILE A 384 -18.44 27.63 32.60
C ILE A 384 -18.90 28.87 31.84
N ASP A 385 -18.75 28.85 30.53
CA ASP A 385 -19.29 29.85 29.62
C ASP A 385 -20.41 29.20 28.80
N GLY A 386 -21.64 29.73 28.89
CA GLY A 386 -22.77 29.22 28.11
C GLY A 386 -22.62 29.46 26.61
N GLY A 387 -21.75 30.39 26.21
CA GLY A 387 -21.64 30.83 24.83
C GLY A 387 -22.78 31.75 24.45
N ALA A 388 -23.24 31.65 23.20
CA ALA A 388 -24.43 32.35 22.75
C ALA A 388 -25.62 31.39 22.83
N GLY A 389 -26.77 31.86 23.27
CA GLY A 389 -27.89 30.96 23.48
C GLY A 389 -28.80 31.39 24.61
N SER A 390 -29.78 30.54 24.90
CA SER A 390 -30.55 30.64 26.14
C SER A 390 -30.09 29.54 27.07
N ASP A 391 -28.92 29.73 27.67
CA ASP A 391 -28.21 28.68 28.38
C ASP A 391 -28.72 28.52 29.82
N LYS A 392 -28.56 27.32 30.36
CA LYS A 392 -29.06 26.97 31.70
C LYS A 392 -27.98 26.24 32.47
N ILE A 393 -27.80 26.62 33.72
CA ILE A 393 -27.11 25.80 34.73
C ILE A 393 -28.14 25.23 35.72
N ASP A 394 -28.06 23.93 35.97
CA ASP A 394 -28.89 23.18 36.93
C ASP A 394 -27.99 22.53 38.00
N ILE A 395 -28.17 23.00 39.23
CA ILE A 395 -27.45 22.54 40.43
C ILE A 395 -28.41 22.03 41.50
N THR A 396 -29.68 21.78 41.13
CA THR A 396 -30.77 21.53 42.09
C THR A 396 -30.64 20.23 42.90
N GLY A 397 -29.66 19.37 42.56
CA GLY A 397 -29.29 18.20 43.34
C GLY A 397 -28.38 18.46 44.55
N ASN A 398 -27.90 19.70 44.75
CA ASN A 398 -26.86 20.02 45.73
C ASN A 398 -27.37 20.59 47.07
N THR A 399 -26.60 20.32 48.15
CA THR A 399 -26.66 21.10 49.39
C THR A 399 -26.12 22.52 49.16
N ALA A 400 -26.31 23.46 50.10
CA ALA A 400 -25.94 24.88 49.95
C ALA A 400 -24.54 25.08 49.31
N GLN A 401 -24.49 25.85 48.22
CA GLN A 401 -23.27 26.15 47.47
C GLN A 401 -23.08 27.68 47.37
N ASP A 402 -21.84 28.15 47.50
CA ASP A 402 -21.47 29.55 47.23
C ASP A 402 -21.12 29.69 45.76
N ILE A 403 -21.89 30.51 45.04
CA ILE A 403 -21.71 30.75 43.60
C ILE A 403 -21.21 32.19 43.43
N THR A 404 -20.09 32.35 42.73
CA THR A 404 -19.64 33.65 42.25
C THR A 404 -19.93 33.74 40.76
N LEU A 405 -20.83 34.63 40.37
CA LEU A 405 -21.10 34.94 38.96
C LEU A 405 -20.03 35.94 38.47
N GLY A 406 -19.39 35.62 37.34
CA GLY A 406 -18.38 36.44 36.68
C GLY A 406 -18.95 37.51 35.76
#